data_AF-A0A7Y5WXX8-F1
#
_entry.id   AF-A0A7Y5WXX8-F1
#
_cell.length_a   1.000
_cell.length_b   1.000
_cell.length_c   1.000
_cell.angle_alpha   90.00
_cell.angle_beta   90.00
_cell.angle_gamma   90.00
#
_symmetry.space_group_name_H-M   'P 1'
#
loop_
_entity.id
_entity.type
_entity.pdbx_description
1 polymer ?
#
loop_
_entity_poly.entity_id
_entity_poly.type
_entity_poly.pdbx_seq_one_letter_code
_entity_poly.pdbx_strand_id
1 'polypeptide(L)'
;VPDPTPPTLNVPDAIVVNANSPLGATATYVATATDSAGSPVTPACSKASGALFPIGITTVTCTASDARGNTSAAKTITVQVKGAVVQLVHVLRVVQSWKTKSNLPESRIKQMIRALTQPRPAVSRACRLIGDRGAFGKELSAGQRASVRAELARIYDVVGCSRALKK
;
A
#
# COMPACT_ATOMS: atom_id res chain seq x y z
N VAL A 1 26.21 -13.92 -38.23
CA VAL A 1 26.38 -12.60 -37.60
C VAL A 1 25.73 -12.64 -36.22
N PRO A 2 26.43 -12.33 -35.12
CA PRO A 2 25.80 -12.14 -33.81
C PRO A 2 24.84 -10.95 -33.88
N ASP A 3 23.66 -11.07 -33.28
CA ASP A 3 22.73 -9.93 -33.14
C ASP A 3 23.12 -9.19 -31.86
N PRO A 4 23.56 -7.93 -31.92
CA PRO A 4 23.94 -7.17 -30.74
C PRO A 4 22.75 -6.43 -30.08
N THR A 5 21.52 -6.63 -30.56
CA THR A 5 20.35 -5.83 -30.15
C THR A 5 19.79 -6.32 -28.82
N PRO A 6 19.78 -5.50 -27.75
CA PRO A 6 19.18 -5.89 -26.49
C PRO A 6 17.65 -6.03 -26.56
N PRO A 7 17.04 -6.85 -25.67
CA PRO A 7 15.60 -6.89 -25.52
C PRO A 7 14.98 -5.54 -25.17
N THR A 8 13.76 -5.29 -25.67
CA THR A 8 12.91 -4.19 -25.23
C THR A 8 12.17 -4.59 -23.97
N LEU A 9 12.55 -4.01 -22.82
CA LEU A 9 11.92 -4.23 -21.52
C LEU A 9 10.78 -3.23 -21.28
N ASN A 10 9.62 -3.72 -20.84
CA ASN A 10 8.47 -2.91 -20.43
C ASN A 10 8.04 -3.27 -19.00
N VAL A 11 7.88 -2.25 -18.16
CA VAL A 11 7.46 -2.36 -16.76
C VAL A 11 6.57 -1.16 -16.42
N PRO A 12 5.65 -1.27 -15.44
CA PRO A 12 4.90 -0.12 -14.95
C PRO A 12 5.78 0.83 -14.13
N ASP A 13 5.45 2.11 -14.12
CA ASP A 13 6.20 3.10 -13.33
C ASP A 13 6.01 2.91 -11.82
N ALA A 14 4.76 2.70 -11.40
CA ALA A 14 4.42 2.59 -9.99
C ALA A 14 3.22 1.67 -9.71
N ILE A 15 3.26 1.02 -8.55
CA ILE A 15 2.18 0.23 -7.97
C ILE A 15 1.90 0.78 -6.58
N VAL A 16 0.63 1.06 -6.29
CA VAL A 16 0.21 1.60 -4.98
C VAL A 16 -0.83 0.69 -4.37
N VAL A 17 -0.54 0.13 -3.20
CA VAL A 17 -1.45 -0.77 -2.47
C VAL A 17 -1.59 -0.35 -1.02
N ASN A 18 -2.71 -0.71 -0.39
CA ASN A 18 -2.87 -0.56 1.05
C ASN A 18 -2.26 -1.77 1.76
N ALA A 19 -1.46 -1.53 2.80
CA ALA A 19 -1.09 -2.59 3.74
C ALA A 19 -2.34 -3.27 4.29
N ASN A 20 -2.28 -4.57 4.53
CA ASN A 20 -3.33 -5.35 5.20
C ASN A 20 -2.85 -6.01 6.49
N SER A 21 -1.56 -5.84 6.81
CA SER A 21 -0.92 -6.33 8.02
C SER A 21 0.23 -5.40 8.43
N PRO A 22 0.81 -5.57 9.63
CA PRO A 22 1.98 -4.80 10.04
C PRO A 22 3.21 -5.07 9.17
N LEU A 23 3.23 -6.21 8.47
CA LEU A 23 4.31 -6.61 7.58
C LEU A 23 4.18 -5.98 6.18
N GLY A 24 3.05 -5.33 5.87
CA GLY A 24 2.78 -4.69 4.59
C GLY A 24 1.65 -5.35 3.80
N ALA A 25 1.84 -5.50 2.49
CA ALA A 25 0.86 -6.11 1.59
C ALA A 25 1.54 -6.82 0.41
N THR A 26 0.86 -7.83 -0.11
CA THR A 26 1.20 -8.44 -1.39
C THR A 26 0.92 -7.44 -2.52
N ALA A 27 1.87 -7.27 -3.44
CA ALA A 27 1.69 -6.42 -4.61
C ALA A 27 2.08 -7.19 -5.89
N THR A 28 1.27 -7.02 -6.92
CA THR A 28 1.47 -7.62 -8.25
C THR A 28 1.76 -6.53 -9.27
N TYR A 29 2.76 -6.77 -10.11
CA TYR A 29 3.08 -5.98 -11.30
C TYR A 29 3.31 -6.90 -12.49
N VAL A 30 3.24 -6.33 -13.70
CA VAL A 30 3.51 -7.06 -14.94
C VAL A 30 4.78 -6.50 -15.56
N ALA A 31 5.79 -7.34 -15.74
CA ALA A 31 7.00 -7.01 -16.49
C ALA A 31 7.03 -7.89 -17.73
N THR A 32 7.26 -7.30 -18.89
CA THR A 32 7.38 -8.02 -20.17
C THR A 32 8.64 -7.58 -20.89
N ALA A 33 9.25 -8.48 -21.67
CA ALA A 33 10.30 -8.10 -22.60
C ALA A 33 10.15 -8.86 -23.91
N THR A 34 10.61 -8.25 -25.00
CA THR A 34 10.67 -8.87 -26.33
C THR A 34 12.05 -8.66 -26.92
N ASP A 35 12.61 -9.67 -27.58
CA ASP A 35 13.84 -9.52 -28.36
C ASP A 35 13.60 -8.76 -29.67
N SER A 36 14.66 -8.60 -30.47
CA SER A 36 14.65 -7.91 -31.77
C SER A 36 13.75 -8.60 -32.83
N ALA A 37 13.51 -9.90 -32.67
CA ALA A 37 12.64 -10.69 -33.55
C ALA A 37 11.17 -10.70 -33.08
N GLY A 38 10.87 -10.04 -31.95
CA GLY A 38 9.53 -10.01 -31.35
C GLY A 38 9.21 -11.24 -30.50
N SER A 39 10.19 -12.08 -30.18
CA SER A 39 10.00 -13.24 -29.30
C SER A 39 9.98 -12.81 -27.83
N PRO A 40 9.11 -13.38 -27.00
CA PRO A 40 9.04 -13.03 -25.58
C PRO A 40 10.31 -13.47 -24.84
N VAL A 41 10.81 -12.57 -24.00
CA VAL A 41 11.93 -12.81 -23.07
C VAL A 41 11.42 -12.60 -21.65
N THR A 42 11.78 -13.51 -20.74
CA THR A 42 11.38 -13.39 -19.33
C THR A 42 12.23 -12.34 -18.62
N PRO A 43 11.64 -11.27 -18.06
CA PRO A 43 12.39 -10.30 -17.26
C PRO A 43 12.80 -10.89 -15.92
N ALA A 44 13.98 -10.52 -15.44
CA ALA A 44 14.45 -10.75 -14.08
C ALA A 44 14.31 -9.47 -13.27
N CYS A 45 13.64 -9.55 -12.11
CA CYS A 45 13.41 -8.39 -11.23
C CYS A 45 13.95 -8.65 -9.82
N SER A 46 14.47 -7.61 -9.16
CA SER A 46 15.07 -7.70 -7.83
C SER A 46 14.10 -8.17 -6.73
N LYS A 47 12.79 -8.11 -6.98
CA LYS A 47 11.76 -8.65 -6.10
C LYS A 47 10.56 -9.12 -6.90
N ALA A 48 10.19 -10.39 -6.77
CA ALA A 48 9.13 -11.00 -7.57
C ALA A 48 7.76 -10.31 -7.44
N SER A 49 7.00 -10.29 -8.56
CA SER A 49 5.58 -9.94 -8.56
C SER A 49 4.79 -10.94 -7.71
N GLY A 50 3.84 -10.46 -6.92
CA GLY A 50 3.07 -11.29 -5.98
C GLY A 50 3.80 -11.58 -4.66
N ALA A 51 5.00 -11.05 -4.45
CA ALA A 51 5.67 -11.11 -3.15
C ALA A 51 5.05 -10.15 -2.12
N LEU A 52 5.37 -10.36 -0.84
CA LEU A 52 5.05 -9.40 0.23
C LEU A 52 5.99 -8.19 0.15
N PHE A 53 5.42 -7.00 0.07
CA PHE A 53 6.15 -5.73 0.13
C PHE A 53 5.98 -5.08 1.51
N PRO A 54 7.07 -4.63 2.16
CA PRO A 54 6.99 -3.93 3.43
C PRO A 54 6.27 -2.58 3.25
N ILE A 55 5.70 -2.07 4.34
CA ILE A 55 5.13 -0.73 4.38
C ILE A 55 6.19 0.30 3.98
N GLY A 56 5.83 1.23 3.10
CA GLY A 56 6.75 2.24 2.58
C GLY A 56 6.96 2.11 1.07
N ILE A 57 8.11 2.56 0.59
CA ILE A 57 8.49 2.52 -0.82
C ILE A 57 9.53 1.42 -1.00
N THR A 58 9.28 0.52 -1.95
CA THR A 58 10.25 -0.46 -2.44
C THR A 58 10.53 -0.18 -3.92
N THR A 59 11.79 0.04 -4.26
CA THR A 59 12.23 0.12 -5.66
C THR A 59 12.57 -1.27 -6.16
N VAL A 60 11.85 -1.74 -7.18
CA VAL A 60 12.13 -3.00 -7.87
C VAL A 60 12.87 -2.68 -9.16
N THR A 61 14.04 -3.27 -9.36
CA THR A 61 14.84 -3.10 -10.57
C THR A 61 14.70 -4.35 -11.43
N CYS A 62 14.39 -4.18 -12.71
CA CYS A 62 14.22 -5.26 -13.66
C CYS A 62 15.19 -5.13 -14.85
N THR A 63 15.64 -6.27 -15.36
CA THR A 63 16.43 -6.44 -16.59
C THR A 63 15.86 -7.60 -17.40
N ALA A 64 16.23 -7.70 -18.67
CA ALA A 64 15.93 -8.87 -19.50
C ALA A 64 17.16 -9.23 -20.34
N SER A 65 17.47 -10.52 -20.44
CA SER A 65 18.59 -11.03 -21.23
C SER A 65 18.09 -12.04 -22.24
N ASP A 66 18.47 -11.89 -23.51
CA ASP A 66 18.10 -12.84 -24.57
C ASP A 66 19.01 -14.08 -24.60
N ALA A 67 18.70 -15.03 -25.48
CA ALA A 67 19.49 -16.26 -25.67
C ALA A 67 20.90 -16.01 -26.26
N ARG A 68 21.17 -14.80 -26.75
CA ARG A 68 22.45 -14.39 -27.33
C ARG A 68 23.33 -13.63 -26.32
N GLY A 69 22.82 -13.40 -25.10
CA GLY A 69 23.51 -12.72 -24.01
C GLY A 69 23.36 -11.20 -24.02
N ASN A 70 22.56 -10.61 -24.91
CA ASN A 70 22.30 -9.16 -24.87
C ASN A 70 21.35 -8.84 -23.71
N THR A 71 21.65 -7.78 -22.97
CA THR A 71 20.88 -7.39 -21.78
C THR A 71 20.28 -6.00 -21.95
N SER A 72 18.97 -5.89 -21.68
CA SER A 72 18.25 -4.61 -21.73
C SER A 72 18.81 -3.60 -20.73
N ALA A 73 18.59 -2.31 -20.99
CA ALA A 73 18.74 -1.32 -19.94
C ALA A 73 17.84 -1.66 -18.73
N ALA A 74 18.35 -1.40 -17.52
CA ALA A 74 17.57 -1.62 -16.31
C ALA A 74 16.40 -0.63 -16.24
N LYS A 75 15.22 -1.12 -15.87
CA LYS A 75 14.05 -0.28 -15.56
C LYS A 75 13.59 -0.50 -14.13
N THR A 76 12.96 0.50 -13.54
CA THR A 76 12.52 0.46 -12.15
C THR A 76 11.01 0.54 -12.02
N ILE A 77 10.48 -0.12 -11.00
CA ILE A 77 9.08 -0.06 -10.57
C ILE A 77 9.07 0.45 -9.14
N THR A 78 8.28 1.48 -8.86
CA THR A 78 8.08 1.98 -7.50
C THR A 78 6.87 1.30 -6.88
N VAL A 79 7.08 0.42 -5.91
CA VAL A 79 5.98 -0.20 -5.15
C VAL A 79 5.79 0.55 -3.84
N GLN A 80 4.66 1.26 -3.71
CA GLN A 80 4.27 1.97 -2.50
C GLN A 80 3.19 1.20 -1.73
N VAL A 81 3.55 0.73 -0.55
CA VAL A 81 2.61 0.10 0.39
C VAL A 81 2.21 1.13 1.45
N LYS A 82 0.96 1.58 1.41
CA LYS A 82 0.40 2.57 2.33
C LYS A 82 0.16 1.96 3.71
N GLY A 83 0.93 2.41 4.71
CA GLY A 83 0.73 2.03 6.11
C GLY A 83 -0.50 2.65 6.76
N ALA A 84 -0.73 2.32 8.03
CA ALA A 84 -1.91 2.74 8.79
C ALA A 84 -2.14 4.26 8.80
N VAL A 85 -1.08 5.06 9.01
CA VAL A 85 -1.20 6.54 9.03
C VAL A 85 -1.70 7.07 7.69
N VAL A 86 -1.11 6.60 6.58
CA VAL A 86 -1.49 7.06 5.23
C VAL A 86 -2.94 6.65 4.92
N GLN A 87 -3.34 5.45 5.33
CA GLN A 87 -4.73 5.00 5.19
C GLN A 87 -5.70 5.84 6.05
N LEU A 88 -5.36 6.17 7.30
CA LEU A 88 -6.18 7.05 8.14
C LEU A 88 -6.30 8.46 7.58
N VAL A 89 -5.24 9.01 7.00
CA VAL A 89 -5.28 10.30 6.31
C VAL A 89 -6.25 10.25 5.11
N HIS A 90 -6.30 9.12 4.39
CA HIS A 90 -7.30 8.92 3.34
C HIS A 90 -8.73 8.89 3.89
N VAL A 91 -8.97 8.17 4.99
CA VAL A 91 -10.28 8.18 5.69
C VAL A 91 -10.66 9.59 6.13
N LEU A 92 -9.70 10.36 6.64
CA LEU A 92 -9.92 11.76 7.05
C LEU A 92 -10.43 12.61 5.87
N ARG A 93 -9.81 12.50 4.69
CA ARG A 93 -10.23 13.24 3.49
C ARG A 93 -11.65 12.84 3.05
N VAL A 94 -11.96 11.55 3.09
CA VAL A 94 -13.30 11.05 2.77
C VAL A 94 -14.33 11.63 3.74
N VAL A 95 -14.06 11.60 5.04
CA VAL A 95 -14.96 12.18 6.05
C VAL A 95 -15.11 13.70 5.88
N GLN A 96 -14.03 14.42 5.58
CA GLN A 96 -14.09 15.86 5.31
C GLN A 96 -14.95 16.20 4.08
N SER A 97 -14.99 15.32 3.08
CA SER A 97 -15.81 15.52 1.87
C SER A 97 -17.32 15.51 2.15
N TRP A 98 -17.75 14.91 3.26
CA TRP A 98 -19.16 14.75 3.61
C TRP A 98 -19.79 15.97 4.29
N LYS A 99 -19.00 17.00 4.63
CA LYS A 99 -19.47 18.27 5.21
C LYS A 99 -20.49 18.07 6.35
N THR A 100 -20.12 17.25 7.33
CA THR A 100 -20.97 16.96 8.50
C THR A 100 -21.22 18.21 9.34
N LYS A 101 -22.38 18.26 10.02
CA LYS A 101 -22.74 19.38 10.91
C LYS A 101 -21.80 19.52 12.10
N SER A 102 -21.31 18.39 12.61
CA SER A 102 -20.29 18.32 13.66
C SER A 102 -18.91 17.97 13.10
N ASN A 103 -17.85 18.42 13.79
CA ASN A 103 -16.46 18.03 13.55
C ASN A 103 -16.07 16.73 14.28
N LEU A 104 -17.01 16.07 14.97
CA LEU A 104 -16.74 14.87 15.76
C LEU A 104 -16.09 13.74 14.92
N PRO A 105 -16.60 13.35 13.74
CA PRO A 105 -15.98 12.29 12.95
C PRO A 105 -14.54 12.61 12.54
N GLU A 106 -14.30 13.85 12.11
CA GLU A 106 -12.99 14.35 11.72
C GLU A 106 -12.01 14.37 12.91
N SER A 107 -12.44 14.91 14.05
CA SER A 107 -11.62 15.00 15.26
C SER A 107 -11.21 13.62 15.78
N ARG A 108 -12.07 12.62 15.67
CA ARG A 108 -11.74 11.24 16.04
C ARG A 108 -10.67 10.63 15.14
N ILE A 109 -10.78 10.79 13.83
CA ILE A 109 -9.75 10.28 12.90
C ILE A 109 -8.42 11.01 13.14
N LYS A 110 -8.45 12.32 13.37
CA LYS A 110 -7.25 13.09 13.76
C LYS A 110 -6.61 12.56 15.05
N GLN A 111 -7.40 12.16 16.04
CA GLN A 111 -6.87 11.54 17.27
C GLN A 111 -6.18 10.19 16.99
N MET A 112 -6.74 9.37 16.10
CA MET A 112 -6.11 8.11 15.68
C MET A 112 -4.77 8.36 14.98
N ILE A 113 -4.73 9.32 14.04
CA ILE A 113 -3.50 9.71 13.34
C ILE A 113 -2.45 10.18 14.35
N ARG A 114 -2.82 11.11 15.24
CA ARG A 114 -1.91 11.66 16.26
C ARG A 114 -1.32 10.57 17.15
N ALA A 115 -2.09 9.54 17.52
CA ALA A 115 -1.58 8.44 18.35
C ALA A 115 -0.49 7.62 17.64
N LEU A 116 -0.52 7.55 16.31
CA LEU A 116 0.45 6.80 15.49
C LEU A 116 1.64 7.63 15.02
N THR A 117 1.52 8.97 14.97
CA THR A 117 2.58 9.86 14.45
C THR A 117 3.43 10.52 15.54
N GLN A 118 3.25 10.15 16.82
CA GLN A 118 4.10 10.62 17.91
C GLN A 118 5.52 10.06 17.77
N PRO A 119 6.56 10.76 18.30
CA PRO A 119 7.94 10.25 18.32
C PRO A 119 8.06 8.86 18.94
N ARG A 120 7.19 8.57 19.92
CA ARG A 120 6.93 7.22 20.44
C ARG A 120 5.46 6.90 20.18
N PRO A 121 5.13 6.14 19.11
CA PRO A 121 3.76 5.82 18.78
C PRO A 121 3.06 5.09 19.92
N ALA A 122 1.92 5.62 20.37
CA ALA A 122 1.12 5.04 21.43
C ALA A 122 0.20 3.94 20.85
N VAL A 123 0.79 2.81 20.42
CA VAL A 123 0.09 1.74 19.69
C VAL A 123 -1.15 1.27 20.44
N SER A 124 -1.07 1.00 21.75
CA SER A 124 -2.24 0.57 22.55
C SER A 124 -3.37 1.61 22.57
N ARG A 125 -3.03 2.91 22.58
CA ARG A 125 -4.01 3.99 22.50
C ARG A 125 -4.62 4.08 21.10
N ALA A 126 -3.80 3.97 20.06
CA ALA A 126 -4.27 3.92 18.68
C ALA A 126 -5.24 2.75 18.47
N CYS A 127 -4.89 1.56 18.97
CA CYS A 127 -5.74 0.37 18.92
C CYS A 127 -7.07 0.58 19.62
N ARG A 128 -7.09 1.20 20.81
CA ARG A 128 -8.35 1.53 21.50
C ARG A 128 -9.21 2.49 20.69
N LEU A 129 -8.62 3.54 20.14
CA LEU A 129 -9.33 4.55 19.35
C LEU A 129 -9.90 3.97 18.04
N ILE A 130 -9.10 3.19 17.31
CA ILE A 130 -9.50 2.55 16.05
C ILE A 130 -10.51 1.42 16.31
N GLY A 131 -10.34 0.68 17.40
CA GLY A 131 -11.23 -0.41 17.82
C GLY A 131 -12.61 0.07 18.27
N ASP A 132 -12.72 1.29 18.79
CA ASP A 132 -13.99 1.98 19.03
C ASP A 132 -14.60 2.51 17.71
N ARG A 133 -14.95 1.54 16.85
CA ARG A 133 -15.59 1.71 15.54
C ARG A 133 -17.02 2.29 15.66
N GLY A 134 -17.57 2.32 16.88
CA GLY A 134 -18.93 2.73 17.18
C GLY A 134 -19.13 4.25 17.23
N ALA A 135 -18.10 4.98 17.64
CA ALA A 135 -18.30 6.29 18.23
C ALA A 135 -18.11 7.48 17.26
N PHE A 136 -18.58 7.33 16.03
CA PHE A 136 -18.70 8.42 15.04
C PHE A 136 -20.02 9.21 15.15
N GLY A 137 -20.85 8.92 16.16
CA GLY A 137 -22.11 9.62 16.44
C GLY A 137 -23.24 9.34 15.44
N LYS A 138 -24.35 10.09 15.56
CA LYS A 138 -25.47 10.11 14.59
C LYS A 138 -25.20 11.05 13.39
N GLU A 139 -24.03 11.70 13.37
CA GLU A 139 -23.61 12.69 12.37
C GLU A 139 -23.41 12.10 10.97
N LEU A 140 -23.10 10.80 10.93
CA LEU A 140 -22.88 10.06 9.69
C LEU A 140 -24.11 9.20 9.36
N SER A 141 -24.47 9.16 8.08
CA SER A 141 -25.46 8.21 7.57
C SER A 141 -25.06 6.76 7.85
N ALA A 142 -26.01 5.82 7.79
CA ALA A 142 -25.70 4.41 8.00
C ALA A 142 -24.62 3.89 7.03
N GLY A 143 -24.70 4.28 5.75
CA GLY A 143 -23.72 3.92 4.73
C GLY A 143 -22.34 4.54 4.98
N GLN A 144 -22.28 5.83 5.37
CA GLN A 144 -21.03 6.50 5.73
C GLN A 144 -20.36 5.82 6.94
N ARG A 145 -21.14 5.47 7.97
CA ARG A 145 -20.64 4.73 9.14
C ARG A 145 -20.12 3.35 8.74
N ALA A 146 -20.85 2.62 7.92
CA ALA A 146 -20.42 1.30 7.44
C ALA A 146 -19.08 1.39 6.68
N SER A 147 -18.94 2.38 5.79
CA SER A 147 -17.71 2.63 5.05
C SER A 147 -16.52 2.94 5.96
N VAL A 148 -16.66 3.89 6.89
CA VAL A 148 -15.59 4.22 7.86
C VAL A 148 -15.24 3.01 8.72
N ARG A 149 -16.24 2.26 9.20
CA ARG A 149 -16.01 1.07 10.03
C ARG A 149 -15.24 -0.02 9.30
N ALA A 150 -15.56 -0.26 8.02
CA ALA A 150 -14.85 -1.24 7.21
C ALA A 150 -13.38 -0.84 7.02
N GLU A 151 -13.10 0.44 6.75
CA GLU A 151 -11.72 0.91 6.57
C GLU A 151 -10.93 0.82 7.88
N LEU A 152 -11.52 1.26 8.99
CA LEU A 152 -10.89 1.18 10.31
C LEU A 152 -10.67 -0.27 10.76
N ALA A 153 -11.52 -1.21 10.33
CA ALA A 153 -11.28 -2.63 10.60
C ALA A 153 -10.00 -3.12 9.92
N ARG A 154 -9.78 -2.78 8.64
CA ARG A 154 -8.52 -3.12 7.96
C ARG A 154 -7.31 -2.44 8.60
N ILE A 155 -7.42 -1.14 8.89
CA ILE A 155 -6.34 -0.36 9.52
C ILE A 155 -5.98 -0.91 10.90
N TYR A 156 -6.94 -1.43 11.65
CA TYR A 156 -6.71 -2.08 12.95
C TYR A 156 -5.71 -3.23 12.85
N ASP A 157 -5.81 -4.05 11.80
CA ASP A 157 -4.88 -5.15 11.55
C ASP A 157 -3.52 -4.66 11.04
N VAL A 158 -3.48 -3.59 10.23
CA VAL A 158 -2.23 -2.95 9.80
C VAL A 158 -1.42 -2.42 10.98
N VAL A 159 -2.08 -1.87 12.00
CA VAL A 159 -1.42 -1.43 13.24
C VAL A 159 -0.94 -2.63 14.09
N GLY A 160 -1.48 -3.83 13.86
CA GLY A 160 -1.15 -5.04 14.63
C GLY A 160 -1.95 -5.18 15.92
N CYS A 161 -3.07 -4.49 16.03
CA CYS A 161 -3.86 -4.43 17.25
C CYS A 161 -4.48 -5.78 17.65
N SER A 162 -4.76 -6.66 16.68
CA SER A 162 -5.25 -8.03 16.89
C SER A 162 -4.22 -8.94 17.59
N ARG A 163 -2.92 -8.60 17.56
CA ARG A 163 -1.86 -9.29 18.31
C ARG A 163 -1.55 -8.66 19.67
N ALA A 164 -1.93 -7.39 19.88
CA ALA A 164 -1.63 -6.63 21.09
C ALA A 164 -2.48 -7.01 22.31
N LEU A 165 -3.58 -7.76 22.12
CA LEU A 165 -4.48 -8.22 23.20
C LEU A 165 -4.09 -9.59 23.80
N LYS A 166 -2.97 -10.19 23.36
CA LYS A 166 -2.49 -11.50 23.84
C LYS A 166 -1.26 -11.40 24.77
N LYS A 167 -1.03 -10.26 25.41
CA LYS A 167 0.03 -10.09 26.42
C LYS A 167 -0.56 -9.58 27.72
#